data_AF-A0A5P3A7Q4-F1
#
_entry.id   AF-A0A5P3A7Q4-F1
#
_cell.length_a   1.000
_cell.length_b   1.000
_cell.length_c   1.000
_cell.angle_alpha   90.00
_cell.angle_beta   90.00
_cell.angle_gamma   90.00
#
_symmetry.space_group_name_H-M   'P 1'
#
loop_
_entity.id
_entity.type
_entity.pdbx_description
1 polymer ?
#
loop_
_entity_poly.entity_id
_entity_poly.type
_entity_poly.pdbx_seq_one_letter_code
_entity_poly.pdbx_strand_id
1 'polypeptide(L)'
;MARLAPRARAVKAFNTLPFETMFAPVPSGFRRVLFVAGDDPDAVSTVSDLIGQIGFHPVAAGPLAAAGLLMEVGGAFSRLDLYEVEMA
;
A
#
# COMPACT_ATOMS: atom_id res chain seq x y z
N MET A 1 10.25 -9.32 10.17
CA MET A 1 10.49 -7.88 10.40
C MET A 1 9.69 -7.33 11.56
N ALA A 2 8.36 -7.41 11.60
CA ALA A 2 7.56 -6.90 12.74
C ALA A 2 8.03 -7.42 14.12
N ARG A 3 8.37 -8.72 14.22
CA ARG A 3 8.92 -9.34 15.44
C ARG A 3 10.24 -8.72 15.95
N LEU A 4 10.99 -8.02 15.08
CA LEU A 4 12.25 -7.36 15.45
C LEU A 4 12.02 -5.98 16.10
N ALA A 5 10.79 -5.47 16.08
CA ALA A 5 10.40 -4.20 16.70
C ALA A 5 9.13 -4.41 17.57
N PRO A 6 9.21 -5.13 18.70
CA PRO A 6 8.05 -5.63 19.45
C PRO A 6 7.19 -4.54 20.09
N ARG A 7 7.68 -3.30 20.16
CA ARG A 7 6.93 -2.14 20.66
C ARG A 7 6.38 -1.22 19.56
N ALA A 8 6.65 -1.54 18.29
CA ALA A 8 6.19 -0.75 17.17
C ALA A 8 4.88 -1.33 16.61
N ARG A 9 4.04 -0.46 16.04
CA ARG A 9 2.90 -0.85 15.21
C ARG A 9 3.41 -0.94 13.78
N ALA A 10 3.61 -2.16 13.28
CA ALA A 10 4.18 -2.38 11.97
C ALA A 10 3.10 -2.28 10.87
N VAL A 11 3.43 -1.53 9.81
CA VAL A 11 2.63 -1.44 8.59
C VAL A 11 3.56 -1.71 7.41
N LYS A 12 3.11 -2.53 6.46
CA LYS A 12 3.79 -2.79 5.18
C LYS A 12 3.06 -2.02 4.08
N ALA A 13 3.81 -1.19 3.36
CA ALA A 13 3.34 -0.37 2.25
C ALA A 13 4.52 -0.04 1.32
N PHE A 14 4.25 0.60 0.18
CA PHE A 14 5.23 1.11 -0.81
C PHE A 14 6.14 0.06 -1.47
N ASN A 15 5.99 -1.23 -1.15
CA ASN A 15 6.90 -2.26 -1.62
C ASN A 15 6.40 -3.01 -2.87
N THR A 16 5.14 -2.81 -3.27
CA THR A 16 4.50 -3.61 -4.32
C THR A 16 4.86 -3.15 -5.73
N LEU A 17 5.31 -1.91 -5.92
CA LEU A 17 5.68 -1.35 -7.23
C LEU A 17 7.15 -0.92 -7.26
N PRO A 18 7.84 -1.06 -8.41
CA PRO A 18 9.12 -0.38 -8.66
C PRO A 18 8.95 1.14 -8.56
N PHE A 19 10.03 1.84 -8.21
CA PHE A 19 10.02 3.29 -8.07
C PHE A 19 9.59 3.99 -9.37
N GLU A 20 10.10 3.54 -10.53
CA GLU A 20 9.75 4.14 -11.82
C GLU A 20 8.27 3.98 -12.15
N THR A 21 7.70 2.80 -11.84
CA THR A 21 6.27 2.56 -12.02
C THR A 21 5.44 3.37 -11.04
N MET A 22 5.82 3.43 -9.76
CA MET A 22 5.07 4.14 -8.73
C MET A 22 4.86 5.61 -9.08
N PHE A 23 5.88 6.29 -9.60
CA PHE A 23 5.82 7.72 -9.93
C PHE A 23 5.58 8.02 -11.42
N ALA A 24 5.36 7.00 -12.25
CA ALA A 24 4.99 7.22 -13.64
C ALA A 24 3.66 8.01 -13.72
N PRO A 25 3.48 8.89 -14.71
CA PRO A 25 2.22 9.62 -14.91
C PRO A 25 1.02 8.67 -14.99
N VAL A 26 -0.13 9.14 -14.49
CA VAL A 26 -1.42 8.44 -14.57
C VAL A 26 -2.39 9.30 -15.39
N PRO A 27 -3.39 8.69 -16.06
CA PRO A 27 -4.41 9.46 -16.75
C PRO A 27 -5.14 10.42 -15.80
N SER A 28 -5.62 11.54 -16.34
CA SER A 28 -6.40 12.51 -15.55
C SER A 28 -7.63 11.85 -14.94
N GLY A 29 -7.90 12.13 -13.66
CA GLY A 29 -9.01 11.53 -12.91
C GLY A 29 -8.72 10.12 -12.39
N PHE A 30 -7.46 9.68 -12.41
CA PHE A 30 -7.05 8.40 -11.84
C PHE A 30 -6.02 8.59 -10.74
N ARG A 31 -6.05 7.71 -9.74
CA ARG A 31 -5.01 7.62 -8.71
C ARG A 31 -4.47 6.20 -8.63
N ARG A 32 -3.14 6.07 -8.71
CA ARG A 32 -2.48 4.77 -8.60
C ARG A 32 -2.70 4.18 -7.21
N VAL A 33 -3.02 2.90 -7.17
CA VAL A 33 -3.27 2.14 -5.94
C VAL A 33 -1.96 1.75 -5.28
N LEU A 34 -1.87 1.95 -3.96
CA LEU A 34 -0.85 1.34 -3.11
C LEU A 34 -1.51 0.48 -2.03
N PHE A 35 -1.12 -0.78 -1.96
CA PHE A 35 -1.60 -1.70 -0.93
C PHE A 35 -0.95 -1.41 0.43
N VAL A 36 -1.75 -1.53 1.49
CA VAL A 36 -1.34 -1.31 2.88
C VAL A 36 -1.77 -2.51 3.73
N ALA A 37 -0.84 -3.08 4.50
CA ALA A 37 -1.14 -4.19 5.41
C ALA A 37 -0.62 -3.89 6.82
N GLY A 38 -1.40 -4.25 7.83
CA GLY A 38 -1.09 -3.98 9.23
C GLY A 38 -2.08 -4.67 10.16
N ASP A 39 -1.64 -4.97 11.38
CA ASP A 39 -2.49 -5.61 12.40
C ASP A 39 -3.20 -4.58 13.31
N ASP A 40 -2.74 -3.32 13.30
CA ASP A 40 -3.30 -2.21 14.07
C ASP A 40 -4.04 -1.23 13.12
N PRO A 41 -5.37 -1.09 13.25
CA PRO A 41 -6.17 -0.25 12.36
C PRO A 41 -5.78 1.23 12.35
N ASP A 42 -5.39 1.78 13.51
CA ASP A 42 -5.03 3.21 13.61
C ASP A 42 -3.70 3.50 12.90
N ALA A 43 -2.74 2.56 13.01
CA ALA A 43 -1.48 2.64 12.27
C ALA A 43 -1.71 2.50 10.76
N VAL A 44 -2.60 1.59 10.34
CA VAL A 44 -3.00 1.46 8.93
C VAL A 44 -3.67 2.73 8.42
N SER A 45 -4.56 3.35 9.21
CA SER A 45 -5.18 4.64 8.86
C SER A 45 -4.13 5.72 8.68
N THR A 46 -3.22 5.86 9.64
CA THR A 46 -2.15 6.87 9.60
C THR A 46 -1.29 6.76 8.33
N VAL A 47 -0.91 5.54 7.95
CA VAL A 47 -0.11 5.31 6.73
C VAL A 47 -0.95 5.49 5.46
N SER A 48 -2.22 5.11 5.49
CA SER A 48 -3.16 5.32 4.38
C SER A 48 -3.36 6.82 4.10
N ASP A 49 -3.51 7.63 5.15
CA ASP A 49 -3.63 9.09 5.03
C ASP A 49 -2.38 9.70 4.42
N LEU A 50 -1.19 9.25 4.83
CA LEU A 50 0.08 9.67 4.23
C LEU A 50 0.16 9.33 2.74
N ILE A 51 -0.23 8.10 2.36
CA ILE A 51 -0.31 7.67 0.95
C ILE A 51 -1.26 8.57 0.17
N GLY A 52 -2.41 8.89 0.79
CA GLY A 52 -3.41 9.81 0.27
C GLY A 52 -2.84 11.21 -0.01
N GLN A 53 -2.11 11.78 0.95
CA GLN A 53 -1.48 13.10 0.84
C GLN A 53 -0.39 13.16 -0.25
N ILE A 54 0.27 12.04 -0.53
CA ILE A 54 1.27 11.93 -1.61
C ILE A 54 0.58 11.86 -3.01
N GLY A 55 -0.73 11.61 -3.05
CA GLY A 55 -1.53 11.57 -4.29
C GLY A 55 -1.90 10.16 -4.76
N PHE A 56 -1.57 9.12 -4.00
CA PHE A 56 -1.91 7.72 -4.32
C PHE A 56 -3.21 7.30 -3.63
N HIS A 57 -3.90 6.28 -4.16
CA HIS A 57 -5.07 5.69 -3.51
C HIS A 57 -4.64 4.51 -2.60
N PRO A 58 -4.77 4.61 -1.27
CA PRO A 58 -4.44 3.50 -0.38
C PRO A 58 -5.52 2.41 -0.41
N VAL A 59 -5.12 1.14 -0.48
CA VAL A 59 -6.03 -0.01 -0.30
C VAL A 59 -5.55 -0.86 0.87
N ALA A 60 -6.35 -0.90 1.95
CA ALA A 60 -6.12 -1.78 3.07
C ALA A 60 -6.32 -3.24 2.66
N ALA A 61 -5.24 -4.02 2.64
CA ALA A 61 -5.21 -5.43 2.26
C ALA A 61 -5.46 -6.38 3.45
N GLY A 62 -5.47 -5.85 4.67
CA GLY A 62 -5.73 -6.60 5.90
C GLY A 62 -4.48 -6.93 6.75
N PRO A 63 -4.55 -7.96 7.60
CA PRO A 63 -3.49 -8.31 8.56
C PRO A 63 -2.18 -8.72 7.90
N LEU A 64 -1.04 -8.47 8.56
CA LEU A 64 0.30 -8.74 8.02
C LEU A 64 0.52 -10.22 7.69
N ALA A 65 -0.06 -11.13 8.47
CA ALA A 65 0.11 -12.56 8.27
C ALA A 65 -0.45 -13.06 6.92
N ALA A 66 -1.57 -12.50 6.47
CA ALA A 66 -2.21 -12.89 5.21
C ALA A 66 -1.80 -11.97 4.07
N ALA A 67 -1.98 -10.65 4.24
CA ALA A 67 -1.70 -9.67 3.20
C ALA A 67 -0.21 -9.52 2.91
N GLY A 68 0.66 -9.75 3.91
CA GLY A 68 2.11 -9.72 3.71
C GLY A 68 2.57 -10.68 2.62
N LEU A 69 2.02 -11.90 2.57
CA LEU A 69 2.34 -12.91 1.55
C LEU A 69 1.91 -12.46 0.14
N LEU A 70 0.79 -11.75 0.02
CA LEU A 70 0.33 -11.20 -1.25
C LEU A 70 1.24 -10.07 -1.74
N MET A 71 1.82 -9.31 -0.80
CA MET A 71 2.64 -8.13 -1.07
C MET A 71 4.14 -8.43 -1.21
N GLU A 72 4.64 -9.60 -0.81
CA GLU A 72 6.05 -9.95 -1.03
C GLU A 72 6.42 -10.02 -2.52
N VAL A 73 7.71 -9.93 -2.82
CA VAL A 73 8.21 -10.06 -4.20
C VAL A 73 7.75 -11.40 -4.79
N GLY A 74 7.02 -11.34 -5.92
CA GLY A 74 6.43 -12.51 -6.58
C GLY A 74 5.05 -12.92 -6.07
N GLY A 75 4.53 -12.27 -5.03
CA GLY A 75 3.15 -12.42 -4.57
C GLY A 75 2.14 -11.76 -5.52
N ALA A 76 0.84 -12.02 -5.30
CA ALA A 76 -0.23 -11.57 -6.21
C ALA A 76 -0.34 -10.04 -6.37
N PHE A 77 0.08 -9.26 -5.38
CA PHE A 77 0.11 -7.79 -5.45
C PHE A 77 1.46 -7.23 -5.90
N SER A 78 2.50 -8.06 -6.04
CA SER A 78 3.80 -7.63 -6.54
C SER A 78 3.69 -7.24 -8.02
N ARG A 79 4.08 -6.00 -8.34
CA ARG A 79 4.02 -5.37 -9.67
C ARG A 79 2.62 -5.25 -10.26
N LEU A 80 1.57 -5.42 -9.44
CA LEU A 80 0.20 -5.21 -9.88
C LEU A 80 -0.12 -3.71 -9.85
N ASP A 81 -0.18 -3.10 -11.03
CA ASP A 81 -0.47 -1.68 -11.21
C ASP A 81 -1.97 -1.48 -11.44
N LEU A 82 -2.65 -0.90 -10.46
CA LEU A 82 -4.09 -0.61 -10.48
C LEU A 82 -4.34 0.87 -10.24
N TYR A 83 -5.52 1.33 -10.64
CA TYR A 83 -5.94 2.71 -10.51
C TYR A 83 -7.35 2.80 -9.95
N GLU A 84 -7.57 3.70 -9.01
CA GLU A 84 -8.89 4.20 -8.66
C GLU A 84 -9.33 5.24 -9.70
N VAL A 85 -10.60 5.20 -10.10
CA VAL A 85 -11.23 6.28 -10.87
C VAL A 85 -11.81 7.28 -9.89
N GLU A 86 -11.32 8.52 -9.91
CA GLU A 86 -11.98 9.62 -9.19
C GLU A 86 -13.25 9.98 -9.96
N MET A 87 -14.39 9.55 -9.44
CA MET A 87 -15.69 9.94 -9.96
C MET A 87 -15.92 11.43 -9.63
N ALA A 88 -16.13 12.23 -10.69
CA ALA A 88 -16.42 13.66 -10.61
C ALA A 88 -17.74 13.97 -9.88
#